data_AF-A0A939AE12-F1
#
_entry.id   AF-A0A939AE12-F1
#
_cell.length_a   1.000
_cell.length_b   1.000
_cell.length_c   1.000
_cell.angle_alpha   90.00
_cell.angle_beta   90.00
_cell.angle_gamma   90.00
#
_symmetry.space_group_name_H-M   'P 1'
#
loop_
_entity.id
_entity.type
_entity.pdbx_description
1 polymer ?
#
loop_
_entity_poly.entity_id
_entity_poly.type
_entity_poly.pdbx_seq_one_letter_code
_entity_poly.pdbx_strand_id
1 'polypeptide(L)'
;MLELPEVQDDFLQCQEKPFGLFCPCQTDAECSSGYCIQVPASMGGGKVCTMVCVEDCPEGWQCGLVPGSCPDCTFICIPSGDPPCEAVQETCNGKDDDCNGVADDGIGPVECISSNEHGTCKGTELCAGGTPVCDAPEPAEDLCNGKDDDCDGWVDEATCSDDNPCTDDVCNPAAGCQFPANELACEDGDPCTSGDKCSKGQCAGGLSVCPCMKDEDCPGLGFIGGCVGKLFCDTSAVPFGCKVDPAGANPCPAPSSQCAKVTCNVATGQCDEGNVPDLTPCDDQDACTAFDRCMDGACEK
;
A
#
# COMPACT_ATOMS: atom_id res chain seq x y z
N MET A 1 -54.75 33.69 -33.95
CA MET A 1 -54.22 35.05 -34.21
C MET A 1 -54.19 35.72 -32.84
N LEU A 2 -53.11 35.65 -32.07
CA LEU A 2 -51.91 36.52 -32.18
C LEU A 2 -52.38 37.97 -32.42
N GLU A 3 -52.20 38.90 -31.48
CA GLU A 3 -50.90 39.53 -31.18
C GLU A 3 -50.60 39.79 -29.67
N LEU A 4 -49.31 39.97 -29.41
CA LEU A 4 -48.58 40.02 -28.14
C LEU A 4 -48.69 41.39 -27.42
N PRO A 5 -48.52 41.46 -26.08
CA PRO A 5 -48.37 42.72 -25.36
C PRO A 5 -46.98 43.34 -25.61
N GLU A 6 -46.95 44.62 -25.96
CA GLU A 6 -45.70 45.37 -26.17
C GLU A 6 -44.95 45.58 -24.85
N VAL A 7 -43.63 45.46 -24.93
CA VAL A 7 -42.63 45.62 -23.87
C VAL A 7 -42.10 47.08 -23.92
N GLN A 8 -41.86 47.67 -22.74
CA GLN A 8 -41.15 48.94 -22.44
C GLN A 8 -41.93 50.24 -22.68
N ASP A 9 -41.86 51.28 -21.83
CA ASP A 9 -40.61 51.93 -21.43
C ASP A 9 -40.77 52.91 -20.23
N ASP A 10 -39.99 52.73 -19.16
CA ASP A 10 -39.82 53.76 -18.11
C ASP A 10 -39.20 55.06 -18.66
N PHE A 11 -38.60 55.01 -19.86
CA PHE A 11 -38.10 56.19 -20.57
C PHE A 11 -39.19 57.20 -20.97
N LEU A 12 -40.45 56.77 -21.15
CA LEU A 12 -41.52 57.67 -21.59
C LEU A 12 -41.93 58.67 -20.48
N GLN A 13 -41.75 58.30 -19.21
CA GLN A 13 -42.08 59.15 -18.07
C GLN A 13 -41.17 60.38 -17.98
N CYS A 14 -39.90 60.26 -18.40
CA CYS A 14 -38.92 61.36 -18.36
C CYS A 14 -39.05 62.35 -19.52
N GLN A 15 -39.76 61.98 -20.59
CA GLN A 15 -40.08 62.88 -21.70
C GLN A 15 -41.27 63.79 -21.38
N GLU A 16 -42.29 63.27 -20.70
CA GLU A 16 -43.48 64.06 -20.31
C GLU A 16 -43.26 64.88 -19.03
N LYS A 17 -42.41 64.39 -18.12
CA LYS A 17 -41.99 65.10 -16.90
C LYS A 17 -40.46 65.06 -16.77
N PRO A 18 -39.73 65.97 -17.46
CA PRO A 18 -38.31 66.12 -17.19
C PRO A 18 -38.13 66.37 -15.68
N PHE A 19 -37.21 65.63 -15.05
CA PHE A 19 -36.94 65.66 -13.59
C PHE A 19 -37.90 64.85 -12.68
N GLY A 20 -38.64 63.90 -13.24
CA GLY A 20 -39.52 62.97 -12.52
C GLY A 20 -38.81 61.79 -11.85
N LEU A 21 -39.58 60.94 -11.14
CA LEU A 21 -39.09 59.71 -10.52
C LEU A 21 -38.47 58.77 -11.57
N PHE A 22 -37.32 58.16 -11.25
CA PHE A 22 -36.52 57.28 -12.12
C PHE A 22 -35.81 57.95 -13.30
N CYS A 23 -35.90 59.26 -13.45
CA CYS A 23 -35.17 59.97 -14.49
C CYS A 23 -33.68 60.10 -14.16
N PRO A 24 -32.79 59.95 -15.16
CA PRO A 24 -31.37 60.10 -14.94
C PRO A 24 -31.03 61.53 -14.50
N CYS A 25 -30.11 61.65 -13.55
CA CYS A 25 -29.68 62.93 -12.99
C CYS A 25 -28.17 62.91 -12.73
N GLN A 26 -27.56 64.09 -12.58
CA GLN A 26 -26.18 64.24 -12.11
C GLN A 26 -26.12 64.89 -10.72
N THR A 27 -27.03 65.83 -10.48
CA THR A 27 -27.13 66.60 -9.23
C THR A 27 -28.56 66.62 -8.69
N ASP A 28 -28.70 66.84 -7.38
CA ASP A 28 -29.99 66.95 -6.68
C ASP A 28 -30.92 68.03 -7.26
N ALA A 29 -30.34 69.10 -7.80
CA ALA A 29 -31.07 70.22 -8.41
C ALA A 29 -31.80 69.83 -9.70
N GLU A 30 -31.40 68.71 -10.32
CA GLU A 30 -32.05 68.15 -11.51
C GLU A 30 -33.23 67.26 -11.15
N CYS A 31 -33.57 67.08 -9.87
CA CYS A 31 -34.69 66.25 -9.46
C CYS A 31 -35.79 67.13 -8.88
N SER A 32 -37.04 66.91 -9.29
CA SER A 32 -38.19 67.66 -8.74
C SER A 32 -38.37 67.43 -7.24
N SER A 33 -37.88 66.30 -6.74
CA SER A 33 -37.82 65.94 -5.33
C SER A 33 -36.64 66.54 -4.58
N GLY A 34 -35.63 67.05 -5.28
CA GLY A 34 -34.36 67.49 -4.71
C GLY A 34 -33.40 66.35 -4.35
N TYR A 35 -33.63 65.11 -4.81
CA TYR A 35 -32.78 63.96 -4.46
C TYR A 35 -32.39 63.14 -5.70
N CYS A 36 -31.08 63.11 -5.97
CA CYS A 36 -30.44 62.34 -7.03
C CYS A 36 -29.58 61.23 -6.41
N ILE A 37 -30.06 60.00 -6.44
CA ILE A 37 -29.40 58.87 -5.77
C ILE A 37 -28.69 57.94 -6.75
N GLN A 38 -27.64 57.30 -6.28
CA GLN A 38 -26.96 56.24 -7.01
C GLN A 38 -27.79 54.96 -6.94
N VAL A 39 -28.03 54.31 -8.08
CA VAL A 39 -28.64 52.97 -8.12
C VAL A 39 -27.56 51.88 -8.22
N PRO A 40 -27.81 50.69 -7.64
CA PRO A 40 -26.90 49.55 -7.75
C PRO A 40 -26.66 49.16 -9.21
N ALA A 41 -25.51 48.56 -9.48
CA ALA A 41 -25.17 48.06 -10.81
C ALA A 41 -26.15 46.97 -11.30
N SER A 42 -26.76 46.23 -10.38
CA SER A 42 -27.80 45.22 -10.66
C SER A 42 -29.07 45.80 -11.27
N MET A 43 -29.36 47.09 -11.06
CA MET A 43 -30.50 47.81 -11.66
C MET A 43 -30.10 48.69 -12.85
N GLY A 44 -28.96 48.42 -13.50
CA GLY A 44 -28.48 49.17 -14.66
C GLY A 44 -27.50 50.31 -14.34
N GLY A 45 -27.25 50.58 -13.05
CA GLY A 45 -26.27 51.56 -12.59
C GLY A 45 -26.60 53.02 -12.95
N GLY A 46 -25.77 53.94 -12.46
CA GLY A 46 -25.95 55.38 -12.68
C GLY A 46 -26.72 56.07 -11.56
N LYS A 47 -27.15 57.31 -11.81
CA LYS A 47 -27.90 58.13 -10.85
C LYS A 47 -29.28 58.44 -11.38
N VAL A 48 -30.29 58.30 -10.53
CA VAL A 48 -31.68 58.61 -10.87
C VAL A 48 -32.34 59.45 -9.79
N CYS A 49 -33.34 60.22 -10.20
CA CYS A 49 -34.17 60.99 -9.30
C CYS A 49 -35.09 60.06 -8.51
N THR A 50 -35.20 60.33 -7.20
CA THR A 50 -36.12 59.62 -6.30
C THR A 50 -37.26 60.55 -5.83
N MET A 51 -38.11 60.13 -4.89
CA MET A 51 -39.14 60.92 -4.23
C MET A 51 -39.08 60.75 -2.71
N VAL A 52 -39.58 61.76 -1.98
CA VAL A 52 -39.81 61.67 -0.54
C VAL A 52 -40.97 60.72 -0.27
N CYS A 53 -40.81 59.85 0.72
CA CYS A 53 -41.80 58.86 1.12
C CYS A 53 -42.10 58.96 2.62
N VAL A 54 -43.23 58.39 3.03
CA VAL A 54 -43.59 58.20 4.45
C VAL A 54 -43.72 56.71 4.73
N GLU A 55 -44.47 55.99 3.90
CA GLU A 55 -44.58 54.52 3.96
C GLU A 55 -44.67 53.85 2.58
N ASP A 56 -45.29 54.49 1.57
CA ASP A 56 -45.45 53.90 0.24
C ASP A 56 -44.38 54.34 -0.77
N CYS A 57 -43.76 53.36 -1.42
CA CYS A 57 -42.89 53.51 -2.58
C CYS A 57 -43.34 52.57 -3.72
N PRO A 58 -42.99 52.86 -4.99
CA PRO A 58 -43.32 51.98 -6.10
C PRO A 58 -42.73 50.57 -5.95
N GLU A 59 -43.27 49.62 -6.71
CA GLU A 59 -42.80 48.23 -6.71
C GLU A 59 -41.29 48.16 -6.99
N GLY A 60 -40.54 47.44 -6.15
CA GLY A 60 -39.07 47.38 -6.19
C GLY A 60 -38.34 48.51 -5.46
N TRP A 61 -39.04 49.40 -4.76
CA TRP A 61 -38.47 50.49 -3.97
C TRP A 61 -39.01 50.49 -2.54
N GLN A 62 -38.17 50.86 -1.57
CA GLN A 62 -38.52 50.91 -0.16
C GLN A 62 -38.25 52.30 0.41
N CYS A 63 -39.02 52.68 1.43
CA CYS A 63 -38.86 53.98 2.07
C CYS A 63 -37.66 53.96 3.04
N GLY A 64 -36.56 54.59 2.66
CA GLY A 64 -35.28 54.56 3.38
C GLY A 64 -34.81 55.94 3.86
N LEU A 65 -34.04 55.95 4.95
CA LEU A 65 -33.52 57.18 5.55
C LEU A 65 -32.23 57.65 4.86
N VAL A 66 -32.14 58.94 4.54
CA VAL A 66 -30.90 59.53 4.00
C VAL A 66 -29.88 59.74 5.13
N PRO A 67 -28.66 59.17 5.05
CA PRO A 67 -27.63 59.39 6.08
C PRO A 67 -27.30 60.89 6.20
N GLY A 68 -27.41 61.44 7.42
CA GLY A 68 -27.07 62.85 7.71
C GLY A 68 -28.23 63.85 7.64
N SER A 69 -29.48 63.41 7.45
CA SER A 69 -30.67 64.28 7.34
C SER A 69 -31.47 64.48 8.65
N CYS A 70 -30.82 64.51 9.81
CA CYS A 70 -31.48 64.85 11.09
C CYS A 70 -30.95 66.21 11.63
N PRO A 71 -31.79 67.09 12.22
CA PRO A 71 -32.85 66.78 13.20
C PRO A 71 -34.25 66.45 12.65
N ASP A 72 -34.55 66.77 11.38
CA ASP A 72 -35.83 66.50 10.73
C ASP A 72 -35.66 65.41 9.65
N CYS A 73 -35.69 64.15 10.07
CA CYS A 73 -35.44 62.98 9.21
C CYS A 73 -36.33 63.00 7.96
N THR A 74 -35.70 63.09 6.78
CA THR A 74 -36.40 62.94 5.50
C THR A 74 -36.16 61.53 4.96
N PHE A 75 -37.23 60.82 4.64
CA PHE A 75 -37.21 59.50 4.02
C PHE A 75 -37.45 59.63 2.52
N ILE A 76 -36.72 58.86 1.73
CA ILE A 76 -36.84 58.82 0.28
C ILE A 76 -37.00 57.38 -0.18
N CYS A 77 -37.61 57.17 -1.34
CA CYS A 77 -37.63 55.85 -1.94
C CYS A 77 -36.19 55.49 -2.34
N ILE A 78 -35.62 54.46 -1.74
CA ILE A 78 -34.37 53.86 -2.18
C ILE A 78 -34.72 52.56 -2.92
N PRO A 79 -33.89 52.11 -3.87
CA PRO A 79 -34.08 50.80 -4.45
C PRO A 79 -34.19 49.81 -3.31
N SER A 80 -35.26 49.01 -3.32
CA SER A 80 -35.23 47.74 -2.63
C SER A 80 -34.19 46.97 -3.42
N GLY A 81 -32.91 47.12 -3.03
CA GLY A 81 -31.83 46.34 -3.60
C GLY A 81 -32.27 44.90 -3.66
N ASP A 82 -31.70 44.16 -4.62
CA ASP A 82 -31.71 42.70 -4.68
C ASP A 82 -32.00 42.10 -3.31
N PRO A 83 -32.87 41.05 -3.23
CA PRO A 83 -33.24 40.45 -1.95
C PRO A 83 -31.98 40.46 -1.09
N PRO A 84 -32.02 41.12 0.09
CA PRO A 84 -30.81 41.29 0.88
C PRO A 84 -30.16 39.92 0.84
N CYS A 85 -28.88 39.82 0.47
CA CYS A 85 -28.19 38.57 0.74
C CYS A 85 -28.62 38.25 2.17
N GLU A 86 -29.36 37.17 2.35
CA GLU A 86 -29.88 36.85 3.66
C GLU A 86 -28.60 36.62 4.43
N ALA A 87 -28.16 37.58 5.24
CA ALA A 87 -26.80 37.59 5.75
C ALA A 87 -26.61 36.29 6.52
N VAL A 88 -25.96 35.34 5.86
CA VAL A 88 -25.68 34.01 6.35
C VAL A 88 -24.20 33.96 6.66
N GLN A 89 -23.80 32.95 7.41
CA GLN A 89 -22.39 32.68 7.61
C GLN A 89 -21.72 32.43 6.24
N GLU A 90 -20.56 33.07 6.04
CA GLU A 90 -19.75 32.95 4.83
C GLU A 90 -19.53 31.48 4.42
N THR A 91 -19.70 31.21 3.13
CA THR A 91 -19.42 29.90 2.51
C THR A 91 -18.32 30.07 1.49
N CYS A 92 -17.32 29.19 1.48
CA CYS A 92 -16.20 29.27 0.54
C CYS A 92 -16.64 29.02 -0.91
N ASN A 93 -17.08 30.07 -1.60
CA ASN A 93 -17.67 29.98 -2.93
C ASN A 93 -17.30 31.17 -3.85
N GLY A 94 -16.49 32.12 -3.36
CA GLY A 94 -16.04 33.30 -4.11
C GLY A 94 -17.07 34.42 -4.17
N LYS A 95 -18.12 34.36 -3.34
CA LYS A 95 -19.12 35.40 -3.17
C LYS A 95 -19.02 35.97 -1.76
N ASP A 96 -19.56 37.16 -1.62
CA ASP A 96 -19.74 37.87 -0.35
C ASP A 96 -21.15 37.53 0.13
N ASP A 97 -21.26 36.47 0.93
CA ASP A 97 -22.54 35.88 1.35
C ASP A 97 -23.16 36.65 2.53
N ASP A 98 -22.34 37.38 3.30
CA ASP A 98 -22.73 38.26 4.41
C ASP A 98 -22.80 39.75 4.02
N CYS A 99 -22.41 40.08 2.78
CA CYS A 99 -22.41 41.42 2.17
C CYS A 99 -21.59 42.46 2.93
N ASN A 100 -20.53 42.06 3.62
CA ASN A 100 -19.65 43.01 4.32
C ASN A 100 -18.63 43.69 3.40
N GLY A 101 -18.58 43.30 2.12
CA GLY A 101 -17.67 43.83 1.11
C GLY A 101 -16.39 43.02 0.93
N VAL A 102 -16.26 41.87 1.59
CA VAL A 102 -15.14 40.94 1.48
C VAL A 102 -15.70 39.55 1.22
N ALA A 103 -15.33 38.94 0.09
CA ALA A 103 -15.74 37.56 -0.20
C ALA A 103 -14.94 36.56 0.65
N ASP A 104 -15.63 35.52 1.14
CA ASP A 104 -15.06 34.38 1.84
C ASP A 104 -14.26 34.74 3.13
N ASP A 105 -14.63 35.81 3.86
CA ASP A 105 -14.02 36.14 5.15
C ASP A 105 -14.74 35.46 6.33
N GLY A 106 -14.19 35.53 7.55
CA GLY A 106 -14.86 34.92 8.72
C GLY A 106 -15.05 33.39 8.68
N ILE A 107 -14.63 32.71 7.61
CA ILE A 107 -14.64 31.25 7.46
C ILE A 107 -13.59 30.70 8.43
N GLY A 108 -14.06 30.14 9.54
CA GLY A 108 -13.20 29.47 10.50
C GLY A 108 -12.52 28.25 9.87
N PRO A 109 -11.43 27.76 10.47
CA PRO A 109 -10.87 26.47 10.07
C PRO A 109 -11.94 25.39 10.31
N VAL A 110 -12.47 24.83 9.23
CA VAL A 110 -13.38 23.68 9.29
C VAL A 110 -12.51 22.44 9.29
N GLU A 111 -12.72 21.50 10.22
CA GLU A 111 -11.99 20.24 10.19
C GLU A 111 -12.32 19.47 8.91
N CYS A 112 -11.29 19.00 8.21
CA CYS A 112 -11.40 18.15 7.04
C CYS A 112 -10.60 16.86 7.24
N ILE A 113 -10.92 15.84 6.44
CA ILE A 113 -10.20 14.56 6.45
C ILE A 113 -9.76 14.18 5.05
N SER A 114 -8.59 13.56 4.96
CA SER A 114 -8.08 12.89 3.76
C SER A 114 -7.91 11.41 4.07
N SER A 115 -8.44 10.53 3.22
CA SER A 115 -8.44 9.08 3.47
C SER A 115 -8.15 8.28 2.20
N ASN A 116 -7.30 7.27 2.31
CA ASN A 116 -7.03 6.29 1.24
C ASN A 116 -6.76 4.89 1.86
N GLU A 117 -6.03 4.02 1.16
CA GLU A 117 -5.71 2.67 1.65
C GLU A 117 -4.69 2.64 2.80
N HIS A 118 -3.91 3.71 2.96
CA HIS A 118 -2.88 3.81 4.00
C HIS A 118 -3.44 4.33 5.31
N GLY A 119 -4.37 5.28 5.30
CA GLY A 119 -5.00 5.72 6.53
C GLY A 119 -5.95 6.90 6.39
N THR A 120 -6.12 7.66 7.48
CA THR A 120 -7.05 8.81 7.53
C THR A 120 -6.43 9.96 8.30
N CYS A 121 -5.95 10.95 7.56
CA CYS A 121 -5.35 12.16 8.10
C CYS A 121 -6.37 13.26 8.30
N LYS A 122 -6.20 14.03 9.39
CA LYS A 122 -7.01 15.20 9.69
C LYS A 122 -6.27 16.46 9.29
N GLY A 123 -7.03 17.46 8.86
CA GLY A 123 -6.53 18.79 8.57
C GLY A 123 -7.62 19.83 8.75
N THR A 124 -7.35 21.01 8.20
CA THR A 124 -8.22 22.15 8.16
C THR A 124 -8.51 22.54 6.72
N GLU A 125 -9.79 22.80 6.46
CA GLU A 125 -10.25 23.37 5.22
C GLU A 125 -9.92 24.87 5.20
N LEU A 126 -9.17 25.27 4.19
CA LEU A 126 -8.79 26.64 3.91
C LEU A 126 -9.54 27.10 2.66
N CYS A 127 -10.07 28.32 2.70
CA CYS A 127 -10.67 28.91 1.50
C CYS A 127 -9.58 29.61 0.66
N ALA A 128 -9.26 29.04 -0.50
CA ALA A 128 -8.27 29.59 -1.42
C ALA A 128 -8.95 30.04 -2.72
N GLY A 129 -9.37 31.32 -2.77
CA GLY A 129 -10.01 31.92 -3.94
C GLY A 129 -11.37 31.32 -4.27
N GLY A 130 -12.25 31.19 -3.26
CA GLY A 130 -13.59 30.62 -3.40
C GLY A 130 -13.63 29.10 -3.62
N THR A 131 -12.52 28.41 -3.38
CA THR A 131 -12.43 26.94 -3.43
C THR A 131 -12.00 26.39 -2.08
N PRO A 132 -12.77 25.47 -1.48
CA PRO A 132 -12.36 24.79 -0.25
C PRO A 132 -11.19 23.85 -0.55
N VAL A 133 -10.09 24.04 0.16
CA VAL A 133 -8.88 23.22 0.06
C VAL A 133 -8.60 22.61 1.42
N CYS A 134 -8.62 21.27 1.49
CA CYS A 134 -8.20 20.58 2.69
C CYS A 134 -6.66 20.51 2.74
N ASP A 135 -6.07 20.97 3.83
CA ASP A 135 -4.61 20.90 4.06
C ASP A 135 -4.17 19.61 4.78
N ALA A 136 -5.11 18.68 5.03
CA ALA A 136 -4.79 17.38 5.59
C ALA A 136 -3.73 16.69 4.72
N PRO A 137 -2.66 16.14 5.32
CA PRO A 137 -1.68 15.38 4.57
C PRO A 137 -2.37 14.20 3.86
N GLU A 138 -1.89 13.86 2.67
CA GLU A 138 -2.34 12.65 1.99
C GLU A 138 -1.74 11.44 2.73
N PRO A 139 -2.56 10.51 3.26
CA PRO A 139 -2.01 9.38 3.99
C PRO A 139 -1.12 8.53 3.08
N ALA A 140 0.01 8.06 3.58
CA ALA A 140 0.94 7.20 2.85
C ALA A 140 1.47 6.14 3.81
N GLU A 141 2.12 5.08 3.30
CA GLU A 141 2.86 4.18 4.19
C GLU A 141 3.87 4.99 5.00
N ASP A 142 3.95 4.70 6.29
CA ASP A 142 4.84 5.35 7.22
C ASP A 142 6.27 5.40 6.68
N LEU A 143 6.93 6.55 6.60
CA LEU A 143 8.35 6.62 6.24
C LEU A 143 9.14 7.04 7.46
N CYS A 144 10.33 6.46 7.67
CA CYS A 144 11.27 6.88 8.71
C CYS A 144 11.80 8.32 8.49
N ASN A 145 10.93 9.29 8.70
CA ASN A 145 11.12 10.71 8.43
C ASN A 145 10.68 11.57 9.65
N GLY A 146 10.23 10.93 10.73
CA GLY A 146 9.77 11.58 11.96
C GLY A 146 8.35 12.14 11.86
N LYS A 147 7.53 11.62 10.94
CA LYS A 147 6.12 11.94 10.79
C LYS A 147 5.31 10.65 10.81
N ASP A 148 4.08 10.81 11.24
CA ASP A 148 3.01 9.82 11.12
C ASP A 148 2.40 10.02 9.72
N ASP A 149 2.90 9.26 8.74
CA ASP A 149 2.48 9.47 7.33
C ASP A 149 1.15 8.78 7.02
N ASP A 150 0.74 7.75 7.77
CA ASP A 150 -0.58 7.09 7.64
C ASP A 150 -1.64 7.62 8.62
N CYS A 151 -1.25 8.45 9.58
CA CYS A 151 -2.11 9.11 10.56
C CYS A 151 -2.80 8.14 11.52
N ASP A 152 -2.16 7.02 11.88
CA ASP A 152 -2.70 6.04 12.80
C ASP A 152 -2.40 6.34 14.30
N GLY A 153 -1.56 7.37 14.55
CA GLY A 153 -1.17 7.85 15.86
C GLY A 153 0.19 7.36 16.34
N TRP A 154 0.91 6.59 15.54
CA TRP A 154 2.28 6.16 15.77
C TRP A 154 3.21 6.81 14.74
N VAL A 155 4.48 6.97 15.09
CA VAL A 155 5.47 7.63 14.21
C VAL A 155 6.51 6.59 13.83
N ASP A 156 6.69 6.42 12.53
CA ASP A 156 7.71 5.57 11.90
C ASP A 156 7.59 4.06 12.31
N GLU A 157 6.38 3.47 12.39
CA GLU A 157 6.20 2.11 12.94
C GLU A 157 6.48 0.97 11.93
N ALA A 158 6.27 1.22 10.63
CA ALA A 158 6.12 0.14 9.65
C ALA A 158 7.30 -0.11 8.70
N THR A 159 8.29 0.79 8.56
CA THR A 159 9.14 0.79 7.34
C THR A 159 10.64 0.68 7.49
N CYS A 160 11.15 0.39 8.69
CA CYS A 160 12.55 0.01 8.82
C CYS A 160 12.80 -1.49 8.89
N SER A 161 11.89 -2.34 8.40
CA SER A 161 12.18 -3.78 8.22
C SER A 161 12.94 -4.02 6.91
N ASP A 162 14.11 -4.66 6.99
CA ASP A 162 14.80 -5.24 5.81
C ASP A 162 14.56 -6.76 5.67
N ASP A 163 13.61 -7.30 6.45
CA ASP A 163 13.26 -8.72 6.54
C ASP A 163 14.47 -9.63 6.89
N ASN A 164 15.55 -9.05 7.42
CA ASN A 164 16.72 -9.79 7.84
C ASN A 164 16.69 -10.02 9.36
N PRO A 165 16.52 -11.27 9.84
CA PRO A 165 16.47 -11.56 11.27
C PRO A 165 17.79 -11.26 12.00
N CYS A 166 18.88 -11.03 11.25
CA CYS A 166 20.21 -10.75 11.78
C CYS A 166 20.56 -9.27 11.91
N THR A 167 19.60 -8.40 11.68
CA THR A 167 19.68 -6.97 11.92
C THR A 167 18.52 -6.55 12.81
N ASP A 168 18.75 -5.53 13.64
CA ASP A 168 17.66 -4.89 14.37
C ASP A 168 17.16 -3.71 13.56
N ASP A 169 15.84 -3.59 13.41
CA ASP A 169 15.21 -2.51 12.67
C ASP A 169 15.16 -1.24 13.54
N VAL A 170 16.01 -0.26 13.23
CA VAL A 170 16.10 0.99 13.99
C VAL A 170 15.77 2.17 13.09
N CYS A 171 14.63 2.81 13.34
CA CYS A 171 14.34 4.12 12.74
C CYS A 171 15.06 5.24 13.51
N ASN A 172 15.89 6.01 12.80
CA ASN A 172 16.47 7.24 13.29
C ASN A 172 16.06 8.41 12.38
N PRO A 173 15.22 9.35 12.85
CA PRO A 173 14.72 10.45 12.00
C PRO A 173 15.81 11.33 11.35
N ALA A 174 17.03 11.38 11.93
CA ALA A 174 18.14 12.15 11.37
C ALA A 174 19.04 11.34 10.42
N ALA A 175 19.04 10.02 10.53
CA ALA A 175 19.94 9.13 9.80
C ALA A 175 19.22 8.10 8.90
N GLY A 176 17.89 8.11 8.91
CA GLY A 176 17.04 7.13 8.24
C GLY A 176 17.02 5.76 8.95
N CYS A 177 16.57 4.74 8.22
CA CYS A 177 16.61 3.36 8.71
C CYS A 177 18.05 2.86 8.89
N GLN A 178 18.28 2.26 10.05
CA GLN A 178 19.53 1.62 10.41
C GLN A 178 19.25 0.16 10.73
N PHE A 179 20.21 -0.69 10.35
CA PHE A 179 20.12 -2.14 10.48
C PHE A 179 21.37 -2.65 11.22
N PRO A 180 21.62 -2.26 12.49
CA PRO A 180 22.73 -2.79 13.24
C PRO A 180 22.65 -4.31 13.35
N ALA A 181 23.77 -4.99 13.07
CA ALA A 181 23.86 -6.44 13.17
C ALA A 181 23.64 -6.90 14.62
N ASN A 182 22.82 -7.94 14.79
CA ASN A 182 22.58 -8.59 16.07
C ASN A 182 23.24 -9.98 16.13
N GLU A 183 23.10 -10.65 17.29
CA GLU A 183 23.63 -12.00 17.55
C GLU A 183 22.51 -13.01 17.93
N LEU A 184 21.28 -12.75 17.47
CA LEU A 184 20.11 -13.57 17.77
C LEU A 184 20.16 -14.91 17.02
N ALA A 185 19.22 -15.80 17.36
CA ALA A 185 19.02 -17.05 16.63
C ALA A 185 18.41 -16.74 15.25
N CYS A 186 18.82 -17.51 14.25
CA CYS A 186 18.32 -17.42 12.88
C CYS A 186 18.34 -18.81 12.24
N GLU A 187 17.98 -18.90 10.96
CA GLU A 187 18.10 -20.12 10.16
C GLU A 187 18.93 -19.79 8.91
N ASP A 188 20.04 -20.48 8.69
CA ASP A 188 20.94 -20.20 7.55
C ASP A 188 20.50 -20.92 6.25
N GLY A 189 19.45 -21.73 6.35
CA GLY A 189 18.87 -22.51 5.25
C GLY A 189 19.62 -23.82 4.98
N ASP A 190 20.70 -24.12 5.68
CA ASP A 190 21.38 -25.41 5.63
C ASP A 190 20.68 -26.39 6.59
N PRO A 191 20.03 -27.46 6.10
CA PRO A 191 19.39 -28.42 6.99
C PRO A 191 20.39 -29.22 7.85
N CYS A 192 21.68 -29.14 7.55
CA CYS A 192 22.74 -29.83 8.27
C CYS A 192 23.38 -29.01 9.39
N THR A 193 22.96 -27.77 9.60
CA THR A 193 23.38 -26.93 10.72
C THR A 193 22.27 -26.91 11.77
N SER A 194 22.64 -26.62 13.01
CA SER A 194 21.66 -26.49 14.10
C SER A 194 22.12 -25.45 15.10
N GLY A 195 21.16 -24.66 15.59
CA GLY A 195 21.44 -23.56 16.51
C GLY A 195 22.18 -22.42 15.82
N ASP A 196 21.75 -22.07 14.60
CA ASP A 196 22.35 -21.00 13.81
C ASP A 196 22.14 -19.65 14.50
N LYS A 197 23.11 -18.75 14.26
CA LYS A 197 23.13 -17.45 14.90
C LYS A 197 23.59 -16.38 13.95
N CYS A 198 23.07 -15.20 14.20
CA CYS A 198 23.46 -14.02 13.49
C CYS A 198 24.90 -13.64 13.82
N SER A 199 25.65 -13.33 12.77
CA SER A 199 27.04 -12.89 12.83
C SER A 199 27.29 -11.90 11.71
N LYS A 200 27.56 -10.64 12.09
CA LYS A 200 27.81 -9.53 11.15
C LYS A 200 26.67 -9.31 10.14
N GLY A 201 25.43 -9.43 10.59
CA GLY A 201 24.24 -9.18 9.76
C GLY A 201 23.89 -10.34 8.82
N GLN A 202 24.53 -11.49 8.98
CA GLN A 202 24.25 -12.71 8.21
C GLN A 202 23.99 -13.88 9.15
N CYS A 203 23.09 -14.77 8.76
CA CYS A 203 22.91 -16.00 9.51
C CYS A 203 24.10 -16.93 9.26
N ALA A 204 24.81 -17.30 10.31
CA ALA A 204 25.92 -18.23 10.26
C ALA A 204 25.49 -19.57 10.86
N GLY A 205 25.72 -20.63 10.09
CA GLY A 205 25.46 -22.00 10.49
C GLY A 205 26.09 -22.38 11.83
N GLY A 206 25.29 -23.03 12.66
CA GLY A 206 25.68 -23.50 13.97
C GLY A 206 26.46 -24.82 13.90
N LEU A 207 26.08 -25.77 14.75
CA LEU A 207 26.74 -27.06 14.82
C LEU A 207 26.32 -27.93 13.62
N SER A 208 27.30 -28.44 12.86
CA SER A 208 27.06 -29.44 11.81
C SER A 208 26.51 -30.74 12.42
N VAL A 209 25.26 -31.06 12.14
CA VAL A 209 24.55 -32.26 12.62
C VAL A 209 24.51 -33.40 11.60
N CYS A 210 24.90 -33.16 10.35
CA CYS A 210 25.00 -34.21 9.34
C CYS A 210 26.33 -34.98 9.45
N PRO A 211 26.29 -36.31 9.63
CA PRO A 211 27.46 -37.19 9.55
C PRO A 211 28.29 -37.10 8.26
N CYS A 212 27.69 -36.75 7.12
CA CYS A 212 28.36 -36.65 5.83
C CYS A 212 27.72 -35.55 4.97
N MET A 213 28.49 -34.98 4.03
CA MET A 213 27.99 -34.07 2.99
C MET A 213 28.20 -34.64 1.57
N LYS A 214 29.18 -35.51 1.41
CA LYS A 214 29.54 -36.19 0.16
C LYS A 214 30.03 -37.61 0.46
N ASP A 215 30.11 -38.44 -0.57
CA ASP A 215 30.48 -39.85 -0.44
C ASP A 215 31.87 -40.03 0.19
N GLU A 216 32.80 -39.10 -0.05
CA GLU A 216 34.14 -39.15 0.54
C GLU A 216 34.15 -38.92 2.06
N ASP A 217 33.09 -38.33 2.62
CA ASP A 217 32.92 -38.12 4.07
C ASP A 217 32.43 -39.39 4.79
N CYS A 218 32.18 -40.47 4.05
CA CYS A 218 31.90 -41.80 4.58
C CYS A 218 33.13 -42.76 4.60
N PRO A 219 34.34 -42.38 5.07
CA PRO A 219 35.53 -43.24 4.93
C PRO A 219 35.72 -44.25 6.09
N GLY A 220 34.82 -44.33 7.07
CA GLY A 220 35.24 -44.73 8.44
C GLY A 220 34.40 -45.68 9.29
N LEU A 221 33.27 -46.23 8.84
CA LEU A 221 32.56 -47.30 9.59
C LEU A 221 32.75 -48.68 8.95
N GLY A 222 34.02 -49.03 8.76
CA GLY A 222 34.51 -50.41 8.86
C GLY A 222 34.32 -51.29 7.64
N PHE A 223 35.33 -51.32 6.76
CA PHE A 223 36.00 -52.50 6.21
C PHE A 223 35.29 -53.88 6.34
N ILE A 224 34.02 -54.00 5.94
CA ILE A 224 33.41 -55.28 5.61
C ILE A 224 33.78 -55.53 4.15
N GLY A 225 34.60 -56.56 3.94
CA GLY A 225 35.46 -56.68 2.77
C GLY A 225 34.75 -56.80 1.43
N GLY A 226 35.60 -57.01 0.42
CA GLY A 226 35.34 -57.85 -0.74
C GLY A 226 34.17 -57.46 -1.64
N CYS A 227 32.95 -57.69 -1.18
CA CYS A 227 31.73 -57.72 -1.99
C CYS A 227 30.60 -56.79 -1.54
N VAL A 228 30.68 -56.16 -0.36
CA VAL A 228 29.72 -55.10 0.02
C VAL A 228 30.24 -53.77 -0.53
N GLY A 229 29.37 -53.01 -1.21
CA GLY A 229 29.74 -51.82 -1.99
C GLY A 229 30.27 -50.65 -1.15
N LYS A 230 30.71 -49.60 -1.85
CA LYS A 230 31.13 -48.34 -1.21
C LYS A 230 29.96 -47.72 -0.44
N LEU A 231 30.25 -47.05 0.68
CA LEU A 231 29.28 -46.19 1.33
C LEU A 231 29.10 -44.91 0.50
N PHE A 232 27.87 -44.44 0.39
CA PHE A 232 27.52 -43.15 -0.18
C PHE A 232 26.80 -42.31 0.88
N CYS A 233 26.86 -40.99 0.75
CA CYS A 233 26.11 -40.10 1.63
C CYS A 233 24.66 -40.00 1.14
N ASP A 234 23.72 -40.55 1.91
CA ASP A 234 22.30 -40.42 1.59
C ASP A 234 21.78 -39.08 2.08
N THR A 235 21.46 -38.21 1.11
CA THR A 235 20.90 -36.88 1.33
C THR A 235 19.36 -36.85 1.21
N SER A 236 18.70 -38.02 1.12
CA SER A 236 17.23 -38.10 0.98
C SER A 236 16.47 -37.75 2.26
N ALA A 237 17.14 -37.74 3.41
CA ALA A 237 16.56 -37.35 4.69
C ALA A 237 17.62 -36.68 5.58
N VAL A 238 17.18 -35.69 6.37
CA VAL A 238 18.02 -34.94 7.30
C VAL A 238 17.87 -35.52 8.71
N PRO A 239 18.97 -35.71 9.47
CA PRO A 239 20.36 -35.47 9.09
C PRO A 239 20.88 -36.49 8.06
N PHE A 240 21.71 -36.04 7.12
CA PHE A 240 22.28 -36.89 6.07
C PHE A 240 23.11 -38.03 6.68
N GLY A 241 22.98 -39.23 6.12
CA GLY A 241 23.60 -40.43 6.70
C GLY A 241 24.31 -41.28 5.67
N CYS A 242 25.44 -41.88 6.05
CA CYS A 242 26.13 -42.84 5.19
C CYS A 242 25.30 -44.12 5.04
N LYS A 243 24.99 -44.52 3.80
CA LYS A 243 24.31 -45.78 3.45
C LYS A 243 25.16 -46.62 2.50
N VAL A 244 24.90 -47.93 2.49
CA VAL A 244 25.55 -48.86 1.57
C VAL A 244 24.99 -48.70 0.16
N ASP A 245 25.85 -48.55 -0.84
CA ASP A 245 25.43 -48.59 -2.25
C ASP A 245 25.32 -50.05 -2.72
N PRO A 246 24.11 -50.58 -2.99
CA PRO A 246 23.94 -51.92 -3.55
C PRO A 246 24.43 -52.04 -5.00
N ALA A 247 24.53 -50.93 -5.74
CA ALA A 247 25.06 -50.91 -7.11
C ALA A 247 26.59 -50.92 -7.15
N GLY A 248 27.24 -50.51 -6.06
CA GLY A 248 28.70 -50.52 -5.90
C GLY A 248 29.27 -51.85 -5.38
N ALA A 249 28.44 -52.90 -5.22
CA ALA A 249 28.88 -54.21 -4.77
C ALA A 249 29.85 -54.84 -5.80
N ASN A 250 31.10 -55.07 -5.39
CA ASN A 250 32.02 -55.83 -6.23
C ASN A 250 31.51 -57.27 -6.34
N PRO A 251 31.40 -57.85 -7.55
CA PRO A 251 31.01 -59.23 -7.70
C PRO A 251 32.03 -60.14 -7.01
N CYS A 252 31.53 -61.12 -6.26
CA CYS A 252 32.37 -62.18 -5.72
C CYS A 252 33.13 -62.92 -6.85
N PRO A 253 34.31 -63.48 -6.55
CA PRO A 253 35.03 -64.29 -7.52
C PRO A 253 34.16 -65.47 -7.99
N ALA A 254 34.44 -65.97 -9.20
CA ALA A 254 33.75 -67.13 -9.75
C ALA A 254 33.89 -68.35 -8.80
N PRO A 255 32.87 -69.23 -8.72
CA PRO A 255 32.93 -70.43 -7.89
C PRO A 255 34.08 -71.35 -8.32
N SER A 256 34.64 -72.10 -7.37
CA SER A 256 35.76 -73.02 -7.62
C SER A 256 35.39 -74.21 -8.50
N SER A 257 34.10 -74.55 -8.61
CA SER A 257 33.58 -75.65 -9.43
C SER A 257 32.16 -75.37 -9.95
N GLN A 258 31.71 -76.18 -10.91
CA GLN A 258 30.32 -76.16 -11.40
C GLN A 258 29.30 -76.52 -10.31
N CYS A 259 29.75 -77.17 -9.23
CA CYS A 259 28.93 -77.59 -8.11
C CYS A 259 29.06 -76.68 -6.88
N ALA A 260 29.76 -75.55 -7.03
CA ALA A 260 29.88 -74.53 -6.01
C ALA A 260 29.12 -73.25 -6.40
N LYS A 261 28.63 -72.54 -5.39
CA LYS A 261 28.06 -71.20 -5.48
C LYS A 261 28.76 -70.30 -4.48
N VAL A 262 28.99 -69.05 -4.86
CA VAL A 262 29.59 -68.03 -3.99
C VAL A 262 28.53 -66.98 -3.68
N THR A 263 28.38 -66.65 -2.40
CA THR A 263 27.43 -65.65 -1.89
C THR A 263 28.14 -64.61 -1.04
N CYS A 264 27.82 -63.34 -1.22
CA CYS A 264 28.36 -62.28 -0.37
C CYS A 264 27.70 -62.32 1.02
N ASN A 265 28.50 -62.44 2.06
CA ASN A 265 28.07 -62.31 3.44
C ASN A 265 27.95 -60.82 3.79
N VAL A 266 26.72 -60.34 3.91
CA VAL A 266 26.44 -58.92 4.16
C VAL A 266 26.92 -58.43 5.53
N ALA A 267 27.16 -59.32 6.50
CA ALA A 267 27.62 -58.95 7.83
C ALA A 267 29.15 -58.81 7.93
N THR A 268 29.89 -59.58 7.12
CA THR A 268 31.36 -59.60 7.14
C THR A 268 32.00 -58.98 5.89
N GLY A 269 31.21 -58.82 4.81
CA GLY A 269 31.68 -58.45 3.47
C GLY A 269 32.56 -59.52 2.80
N GLN A 270 32.60 -60.73 3.33
CA GLN A 270 33.36 -61.82 2.72
C GLN A 270 32.48 -62.61 1.75
N CYS A 271 33.10 -63.14 0.71
CA CYS A 271 32.44 -64.07 -0.20
C CYS A 271 32.51 -65.48 0.40
N ASP A 272 31.37 -66.02 0.80
CA ASP A 272 31.24 -67.36 1.34
C ASP A 272 30.91 -68.34 0.19
N GLU A 273 31.67 -69.42 0.09
CA GLU A 273 31.45 -70.49 -0.89
C GLU A 273 30.65 -71.64 -0.26
N GLY A 274 29.69 -72.18 -0.99
CA GLY A 274 28.90 -73.34 -0.59
C GLY A 274 28.47 -74.17 -1.79
N ASN A 275 27.84 -75.31 -1.54
CA ASN A 275 27.45 -76.23 -2.60
C ASN A 275 26.16 -75.77 -3.29
N VAL A 276 26.06 -75.99 -4.60
CA VAL A 276 24.76 -75.98 -5.30
C VAL A 276 23.93 -77.17 -4.83
N PRO A 277 22.59 -77.16 -4.97
CA PRO A 277 21.76 -78.28 -4.56
C PRO A 277 22.20 -79.58 -5.22
N ASP A 278 22.12 -80.69 -4.46
CA ASP A 278 22.36 -82.01 -5.03
C ASP A 278 21.42 -82.26 -6.22
N LEU A 279 21.88 -83.09 -7.16
CA LEU A 279 21.21 -83.41 -8.42
C LEU A 279 21.20 -82.28 -9.48
N THR A 280 21.79 -81.12 -9.17
CA THR A 280 22.04 -80.07 -10.17
C THR A 280 22.92 -80.62 -11.29
N PRO A 281 22.54 -80.48 -12.58
CA PRO A 281 23.37 -80.96 -13.68
C PRO A 281 24.75 -80.31 -13.68
N CYS A 282 25.77 -81.13 -13.88
CA CYS A 282 27.15 -80.69 -14.08
C CYS A 282 27.82 -81.57 -15.15
N ASP A 283 29.09 -81.28 -15.45
CA ASP A 283 29.92 -82.06 -16.36
C ASP A 283 31.25 -82.38 -15.67
N ASP A 284 31.53 -83.66 -15.44
CA ASP A 284 32.78 -84.13 -14.82
C ASP A 284 33.96 -84.18 -15.81
N GLN A 285 33.73 -83.72 -17.04
CA GLN A 285 34.66 -83.73 -18.19
C GLN A 285 35.06 -85.14 -18.65
N ASP A 286 34.36 -86.19 -18.19
CA ASP A 286 34.50 -87.53 -18.73
C ASP A 286 33.51 -87.73 -19.89
N ALA A 287 34.04 -87.91 -21.10
CA ALA A 287 33.21 -88.13 -22.27
C ALA A 287 32.41 -89.46 -22.25
N CYS A 288 32.66 -90.33 -21.27
CA CYS A 288 31.98 -91.62 -21.09
C CYS A 288 30.84 -91.61 -20.06
N THR A 289 30.65 -90.52 -19.32
CA THR A 289 29.56 -90.33 -18.37
C THR A 289 28.42 -89.53 -19.02
N ALA A 290 27.20 -89.73 -18.54
CA ALA A 290 26.02 -89.05 -19.08
C ALA A 290 25.06 -88.72 -17.94
N PHE A 291 24.64 -87.45 -17.87
CA PHE A 291 23.78 -86.89 -16.83
C PHE A 291 24.45 -86.73 -15.45
N ASP A 292 25.68 -86.23 -15.40
CA ASP A 292 26.39 -85.97 -14.14
C ASP A 292 25.67 -84.95 -13.27
N ARG A 293 25.82 -85.12 -11.96
CA ARG A 293 25.09 -84.40 -10.94
C ARG A 293 25.99 -83.97 -9.80
N CYS A 294 25.73 -82.77 -9.31
CA CYS A 294 26.35 -82.33 -8.09
C CYS A 294 25.89 -83.19 -6.91
N MET A 295 26.86 -83.67 -6.13
CA MET A 295 26.66 -84.40 -4.87
C MET A 295 27.72 -83.89 -3.89
N ASP A 296 27.28 -83.29 -2.78
CA ASP A 296 28.17 -82.73 -1.75
C ASP A 296 29.27 -81.78 -2.30
N GLY A 297 28.95 -81.02 -3.35
CA GLY A 297 29.85 -80.03 -3.95
C GLY A 297 30.83 -80.59 -4.99
N ALA A 298 30.81 -81.90 -5.25
CA ALA A 298 31.54 -82.55 -6.34
C ALA A 298 30.59 -82.92 -7.48
N CYS A 299 31.10 -82.95 -8.71
CA CYS A 299 30.35 -83.49 -9.84
C CYS A 299 30.53 -85.00 -9.88
N GLU A 300 29.45 -85.76 -9.69
CA GLU A 300 29.43 -87.22 -9.64
C GLU A 300 28.54 -87.80 -10.77
N LYS A 301 28.90 -89.00 -11.22
CA LYS A 301 28.25 -89.76 -12.30
C LYS A 301 27.01 -90.57 -11.87
#